data_AF-A0A0R3PIY9-F1
#
_entry.id   AF-A0A0R3PIY9-F1
#
_cell.length_a   1.000
_cell.length_b   1.000
_cell.length_c   1.000
_cell.angle_alpha   90.00
_cell.angle_beta   90.00
_cell.angle_gamma   90.00
#
_symmetry.space_group_name_H-M   'P 1'
#
loop_
_entity.id
_entity.type
_entity.pdbx_description
1 polymer ?
#
loop_
_entity_poly.entity_id
_entity_poly.type
_entity_poly.pdbx_seq_one_letter_code
_entity_poly.pdbx_strand_id
1 'polypeptide(L)'
;MSKTNFRQIFFYGFKLGRSVAETARDINEVWVEVMANKRFMFRRLGHAYEVYPLLFLAGFWVVISCVTIYYSFTKIEVWLDRSKSYSPLDWERARDNYWRKGTVAFDFEGRARQRCELMEILQDEMLEAAKKRGMR
;
A
#
# COMPACT_ATOMS: atom_id res chain seq x y z
N MET A 1 -24.02 27.80 43.35
CA MET A 1 -23.50 28.01 41.98
C MET A 1 -23.78 29.46 41.58
N SER A 2 -22.74 30.29 41.40
CA SER A 2 -22.90 31.75 41.21
C SER A 2 -23.54 32.10 39.84
N LYS A 3 -24.49 33.05 39.82
CA LYS A 3 -25.28 33.46 38.64
C LYS A 3 -24.43 33.92 37.44
N THR A 4 -23.17 34.31 37.67
CA THR A 4 -22.22 34.70 36.63
C THR A 4 -21.75 33.52 35.78
N ASN A 5 -21.55 32.35 36.36
CA ASN A 5 -21.08 31.15 35.65
C ASN A 5 -22.14 30.60 34.67
N PHE A 6 -23.43 30.66 35.05
CA PHE A 6 -24.52 30.16 34.21
C PHE A 6 -24.68 30.99 32.92
N ARG A 7 -24.52 32.31 33.00
CA ARG A 7 -24.60 33.20 31.82
C ARG A 7 -23.45 32.97 30.86
N GLN A 8 -22.24 32.73 31.36
CA GLN A 8 -21.10 32.38 30.52
C GLN A 8 -21.31 31.04 29.79
N ILE A 9 -21.73 30.00 30.50
CA ILE A 9 -21.98 28.68 29.90
C ILE A 9 -23.04 28.77 28.79
N PHE A 10 -24.14 29.49 29.05
CA PHE A 10 -25.19 29.69 28.05
C PHE A 10 -24.67 30.47 26.82
N PHE A 11 -23.88 31.51 27.04
CA PHE A 11 -23.30 32.31 25.96
C PHE A 11 -22.31 31.52 25.11
N TYR A 12 -21.46 30.70 25.72
CA TYR A 12 -20.53 29.82 25.00
C TYR A 12 -21.27 28.73 24.22
N GLY A 13 -22.29 28.10 24.81
CA GLY A 13 -23.13 27.12 24.11
C GLY A 13 -23.86 27.72 22.90
N PHE A 14 -24.41 28.92 23.04
CA PHE A 14 -25.05 29.65 21.94
C PHE A 14 -24.05 30.03 20.84
N LYS A 15 -22.86 30.52 21.21
CA LYS A 15 -21.80 30.89 20.25
C LYS A 15 -21.28 29.67 19.48
N LEU A 16 -21.11 28.54 20.16
CA LEU A 16 -20.70 27.28 19.55
C LEU A 16 -21.76 26.78 18.56
N GLY A 17 -23.05 26.83 18.93
CA GLY A 17 -24.15 26.46 18.05
C GLY A 17 -24.21 27.29 16.77
N ARG A 18 -23.98 28.60 16.86
CA ARG A 18 -23.91 29.49 15.69
C ARG A 18 -22.72 29.18 14.78
N SER A 19 -21.55 28.94 15.35
CA SER A 19 -20.34 28.57 14.60
C SER A 19 -20.52 27.24 13.86
N VAL A 20 -21.10 26.23 14.50
CA VAL A 20 -21.39 24.94 13.87
C VAL A 20 -22.39 25.09 12.71
N ALA A 21 -23.39 25.95 12.86
CA ALA A 21 -24.37 26.24 11.81
C ALA A 21 -23.77 27.03 10.62
N GLU A 22 -22.75 27.85 10.85
CA GLU A 22 -21.98 28.52 9.80
C GLU A 22 -21.08 27.52 9.06
N THR A 23 -20.33 26.67 9.79
CA THR A 23 -19.49 25.61 9.20
C THR A 23 -20.32 24.61 8.39
N ALA A 24 -21.52 24.24 8.85
CA ALA A 24 -22.39 23.32 8.13
C ALA A 24 -22.90 23.90 6.79
N ARG A 25 -23.13 25.23 6.73
CA ARG A 25 -23.51 25.91 5.49
C ARG A 25 -22.35 26.00 4.51
N ASP A 26 -21.17 26.36 5.00
CA ASP A 26 -19.94 26.41 4.21
C ASP A 26 -19.60 25.04 3.59
N ILE A 27 -19.69 23.98 4.40
CA ILE A 27 -19.58 22.60 3.93
C ILE A 27 -20.61 22.31 2.83
N ASN A 28 -21.88 22.68 3.03
CA ASN A 28 -22.94 22.42 2.04
C ASN A 28 -22.73 23.18 0.73
N GLU A 29 -22.27 24.42 0.76
CA GLU A 29 -21.91 25.20 -0.44
C GLU A 29 -20.76 24.55 -1.21
N VAL A 30 -19.69 24.16 -0.50
CA VAL A 30 -18.56 23.42 -1.10
C VAL A 30 -19.02 22.10 -1.73
N TRP A 31 -19.88 21.34 -1.04
CA TRP A 31 -20.42 20.09 -1.60
C TRP A 31 -21.31 20.34 -2.81
N VAL A 32 -22.10 21.41 -2.84
CA VAL A 32 -22.93 21.80 -3.99
C VAL A 32 -22.06 22.19 -5.17
N GLU A 33 -21.00 22.96 -4.98
CA GLU A 33 -20.05 23.32 -6.04
C GLU A 33 -19.35 22.08 -6.60
N VAL A 34 -18.89 21.18 -5.73
CA VAL A 34 -18.27 19.92 -6.14
C VAL A 34 -19.26 19.04 -6.90
N MET A 35 -20.50 18.93 -6.45
CA MET A 35 -21.55 18.16 -7.14
C MET A 35 -21.96 18.79 -8.48
N ALA A 36 -22.04 20.11 -8.56
CA ALA A 36 -22.33 20.84 -9.79
C ALA A 36 -21.21 20.66 -10.82
N ASN A 37 -19.95 20.76 -10.40
CA ASN A 37 -18.78 20.49 -11.24
C ASN A 37 -18.74 19.05 -11.74
N LYS A 38 -19.04 18.07 -10.87
CA LYS A 38 -19.19 16.66 -11.29
C LYS A 38 -20.28 16.53 -12.36
N ARG A 39 -21.46 17.12 -12.15
CA ARG A 39 -22.57 17.06 -13.12
C ARG A 39 -22.24 17.71 -14.47
N PHE A 40 -21.40 18.74 -14.48
CA PHE A 40 -20.87 19.35 -15.70
C PHE A 40 -19.87 18.43 -16.42
N MET A 41 -18.91 17.84 -15.69
CA MET A 41 -17.91 16.93 -16.26
C MET A 41 -18.54 15.62 -16.80
N PHE A 42 -19.52 15.06 -16.10
CA PHE A 42 -20.16 13.79 -16.50
C PHE A 42 -21.22 13.93 -17.60
N ARG A 43 -21.77 15.13 -17.84
CA ARG A 43 -22.75 15.36 -18.93
C ARG A 43 -22.15 15.23 -20.34
N ARG A 44 -20.85 15.50 -20.51
CA ARG A 44 -20.19 15.53 -21.83
C ARG A 44 -19.57 14.19 -22.25
N LEU A 45 -19.40 13.27 -21.30
CA LEU A 45 -18.79 11.95 -21.53
C LEU A 45 -19.68 10.99 -22.34
N GLY A 46 -20.99 11.23 -22.39
CA GLY A 46 -21.95 10.32 -23.04
C GLY A 46 -22.16 10.51 -24.54
N HIS A 47 -21.66 11.59 -25.17
CA HIS A 47 -21.98 11.90 -26.57
C HIS A 47 -20.84 11.59 -27.57
N ALA A 48 -19.63 11.30 -27.09
CA ALA A 48 -18.46 11.04 -27.92
C ALA A 48 -18.01 9.58 -27.75
N TYR A 49 -18.45 8.71 -28.66
CA TYR A 49 -18.14 7.28 -28.63
C TYR A 49 -16.63 6.99 -28.72
N GLU A 50 -15.87 7.92 -29.32
CA GLU A 50 -14.41 7.89 -29.46
C GLU A 50 -13.65 8.00 -28.13
N VAL A 51 -14.32 8.45 -27.06
CA VAL A 51 -13.69 8.67 -25.75
C VAL A 51 -13.76 7.41 -24.87
N TYR A 52 -14.67 6.46 -25.16
CA TYR A 52 -14.75 5.21 -24.41
C TYR A 52 -13.46 4.37 -24.45
N PRO A 53 -12.75 4.22 -25.59
CA PRO A 53 -11.46 3.53 -25.63
C PRO A 53 -10.39 4.19 -24.74
N LEU A 54 -10.37 5.53 -24.69
CA LEU A 54 -9.41 6.27 -23.86
C LEU A 54 -9.72 6.14 -22.36
N LEU A 55 -11.00 6.18 -21.99
CA LEU A 55 -11.43 5.96 -20.60
C LEU A 55 -11.20 4.52 -20.16
N PHE A 56 -11.44 3.56 -21.05
CA PHE A 56 -11.13 2.15 -20.81
C PHE A 56 -9.64 1.95 -20.60
N LEU A 57 -8.80 2.55 -21.44
CA LEU A 57 -7.35 2.50 -21.31
C LEU A 57 -6.89 3.13 -19.99
N ALA A 58 -7.44 4.29 -19.61
CA ALA A 58 -7.14 4.93 -18.33
C ALA A 58 -7.53 4.05 -17.13
N GLY A 59 -8.73 3.46 -17.16
CA GLY A 59 -9.18 2.51 -16.14
C GLY A 59 -8.28 1.28 -16.04
N PHE A 60 -7.87 0.73 -17.19
CA PHE A 60 -6.94 -0.39 -17.26
C PHE A 60 -5.58 -0.07 -16.63
N TRP A 61 -5.02 1.11 -16.91
CA TRP A 61 -3.78 1.57 -16.29
C TRP A 61 -3.91 1.76 -14.78
N VAL A 62 -5.04 2.29 -14.30
CA VAL A 62 -5.30 2.40 -12.86
C VAL A 62 -5.34 1.03 -12.20
N VAL A 63 -6.01 0.05 -12.81
CA VAL A 63 -6.06 -1.33 -12.28
C VAL A 63 -4.67 -1.96 -12.23
N ILE A 64 -3.87 -1.85 -13.31
CA ILE A 64 -2.48 -2.33 -13.33
C ILE A 64 -1.67 -1.67 -12.22
N SER A 65 -1.84 -0.36 -12.03
CA SER A 65 -1.11 0.39 -11.01
C SER A 65 -1.51 -0.07 -9.60
N CYS A 66 -2.80 -0.25 -9.32
CA CYS A 66 -3.27 -0.79 -8.04
C CYS A 66 -2.74 -2.20 -7.76
N VAL A 67 -2.74 -3.08 -8.77
CA VAL A 67 -2.18 -4.44 -8.64
C VAL A 67 -0.67 -4.40 -8.39
N THR A 68 0.06 -3.54 -9.11
CA THR A 68 1.50 -3.37 -8.95
C THR A 68 1.85 -2.82 -7.56
N ILE A 69 1.09 -1.84 -7.07
CA ILE A 69 1.24 -1.28 -5.74
C ILE A 69 0.96 -2.35 -4.68
N TYR A 70 -0.14 -3.09 -4.81
CA TYR A 70 -0.48 -4.19 -3.90
C TYR A 70 0.63 -5.24 -3.84
N TYR A 71 1.10 -5.71 -5.00
CA TYR A 71 2.21 -6.65 -5.06
C TYR A 71 3.50 -6.08 -4.45
N SER A 72 3.79 -4.80 -4.70
CA SER A 72 4.96 -4.13 -4.12
C SER A 72 4.88 -4.08 -2.60
N PHE A 73 3.72 -3.79 -2.03
CA PHE A 73 3.53 -3.78 -0.57
C PHE A 73 3.73 -5.17 0.06
N THR A 74 3.31 -6.26 -0.59
CA THR A 74 3.59 -7.62 -0.07
C THR A 74 5.08 -7.96 0.00
N LYS A 75 5.90 -7.37 -0.90
CA LYS A 75 7.37 -7.52 -0.86
C LYS A 75 8.02 -6.58 0.16
N ILE A 76 7.46 -5.39 0.33
CA ILE A 76 7.91 -4.40 1.31
C ILE A 76 7.61 -4.86 2.74
N GLU A 77 6.51 -5.59 2.99
CA GLU A 77 6.23 -6.17 4.31
C GLU A 77 7.34 -7.11 4.79
N VAL A 78 8.00 -7.87 3.89
CA VAL A 78 9.17 -8.70 4.26
C VAL A 78 10.37 -7.84 4.71
N TRP A 79 10.43 -6.58 4.28
CA TRP A 79 11.48 -5.62 4.64
C TRP A 79 11.11 -4.76 5.87
N LEU A 80 9.82 -4.48 6.07
CA LEU A 80 9.30 -3.70 7.19
C LEU A 80 9.09 -4.57 8.45
N ASP A 81 8.86 -5.88 8.28
CA ASP A 81 8.75 -6.84 9.37
C ASP A 81 10.13 -7.20 9.94
N ARG A 82 10.65 -6.34 10.82
CA ARG A 82 11.86 -6.59 11.63
C ARG A 82 11.65 -7.59 12.79
N SER A 83 10.47 -8.19 12.92
CA SER A 83 10.18 -9.12 14.04
C SER A 83 10.97 -10.42 13.96
N LYS A 84 11.54 -10.76 12.80
CA LYS A 84 12.34 -11.97 12.60
C LYS A 84 13.83 -11.69 12.77
N SER A 85 14.49 -12.48 13.62
CA SER A 85 15.94 -12.44 13.86
C SER A 85 16.80 -12.90 12.68
N TYR A 86 16.16 -13.43 11.63
CA TYR A 86 16.82 -13.96 10.44
C TYR A 86 16.81 -12.94 9.32
N SER A 87 17.98 -12.68 8.73
CA SER A 87 18.12 -11.77 7.58
C SER A 87 17.25 -12.24 6.41
N PRO A 88 16.69 -11.34 5.58
CA PRO A 88 15.93 -11.74 4.38
C PRO A 88 16.74 -12.59 3.39
N LEU A 89 18.08 -12.56 3.47
CA LEU A 89 19.03 -13.34 2.66
C LEU A 89 19.71 -14.49 3.46
N ASP A 90 19.17 -14.86 4.62
CA ASP A 90 19.75 -15.92 5.44
C ASP A 90 19.73 -17.27 4.71
N TRP A 91 20.85 -17.99 4.74
CA TRP A 91 21.02 -19.25 4.03
C TRP A 91 20.04 -20.31 4.54
N GLU A 92 19.81 -20.37 5.86
CA GLU A 92 18.86 -21.30 6.49
C GLU A 92 17.43 -21.13 5.95
N ARG A 93 17.04 -19.90 5.56
CA ARG A 93 15.72 -19.61 5.00
C ARG A 93 15.66 -19.86 3.48
N ALA A 94 16.77 -19.63 2.79
CA ALA A 94 16.85 -19.78 1.34
C ALA A 94 17.03 -21.24 0.92
N ARG A 95 17.70 -22.07 1.73
CA ARG A 95 18.05 -23.47 1.43
C ARG A 95 16.88 -24.30 0.89
N ASP A 96 15.72 -24.21 1.52
CA ASP A 96 14.58 -25.08 1.16
C ASP A 96 13.91 -24.67 -0.16
N ASN A 97 14.08 -23.41 -0.58
CA ASN A 97 13.28 -22.82 -1.65
C ASN A 97 14.09 -22.06 -2.70
N TYR A 98 15.42 -22.01 -2.65
CA TYR A 98 16.23 -21.19 -3.58
C TYR A 98 16.12 -21.66 -5.02
N TRP A 99 16.15 -22.97 -5.26
CA TRP A 99 16.04 -23.58 -6.59
C TRP A 99 14.63 -23.44 -7.21
N ARG A 100 13.62 -23.13 -6.40
CA ARG A 100 12.24 -22.89 -6.83
C ARG A 100 12.00 -21.43 -7.25
N LYS A 101 12.87 -20.51 -6.84
CA LYS A 101 12.75 -19.09 -7.21
C LYS A 101 13.27 -18.92 -8.63
N GLY A 102 12.42 -18.47 -9.54
CA GLY A 102 12.81 -18.20 -10.93
C GLY A 102 13.88 -17.12 -10.99
N THR A 103 15.12 -17.51 -11.31
CA THR A 103 16.26 -16.60 -11.47
C THR A 103 16.21 -15.87 -12.82
N VAL A 104 15.52 -16.45 -13.81
CA VAL A 104 15.37 -15.92 -15.17
C VAL A 104 13.89 -15.81 -15.51
N ALA A 105 13.50 -14.69 -16.12
CA ALA A 105 12.11 -14.41 -16.51
C ALA A 105 11.56 -15.40 -17.56
N PHE A 106 12.45 -15.95 -18.40
CA PHE A 106 12.13 -16.92 -19.43
C PHE A 106 13.03 -18.14 -19.28
N ASP A 107 12.56 -19.15 -18.56
CA ASP A 107 13.18 -20.48 -18.47
C ASP A 107 12.10 -21.53 -18.70
N PHE A 108 11.82 -21.81 -19.98
CA PHE A 108 10.78 -22.75 -20.40
C PHE A 108 11.16 -24.22 -20.14
N GLU A 109 12.45 -24.52 -20.06
CA GLU A 109 12.98 -25.89 -19.92
C GLU A 109 13.45 -26.19 -18.49
N GLY A 110 13.43 -25.21 -17.59
CA GLY A 110 13.79 -25.38 -16.19
C GLY A 110 15.26 -25.74 -15.96
N ARG A 111 16.12 -25.57 -16.97
CA ARG A 111 17.54 -25.96 -16.90
C ARG A 111 18.31 -25.10 -15.91
N ALA A 112 17.89 -23.87 -15.67
CA ALA A 112 18.55 -22.97 -14.72
C ALA A 112 18.14 -23.23 -13.25
N ARG A 113 17.20 -24.16 -13.00
CA ARG A 113 16.63 -24.46 -11.66
C ARG A 113 17.15 -25.76 -11.05
N GLN A 114 18.35 -26.19 -11.44
CA GLN A 114 18.96 -27.39 -10.86
C GLN A 114 19.45 -27.12 -9.44
N ARG A 115 19.26 -28.12 -8.58
CA ARG A 115 19.74 -28.10 -7.20
C ARG A 115 21.24 -28.37 -7.19
N CYS A 116 22.00 -27.49 -6.55
CA CYS A 116 23.45 -27.61 -6.46
C CYS A 116 23.84 -28.12 -5.07
N GLU A 117 23.89 -29.45 -4.89
CA GLU A 117 24.16 -30.10 -3.60
C GLU A 117 25.52 -29.72 -3.01
N LEU A 118 26.55 -29.57 -3.86
CA LEU A 118 27.90 -29.17 -3.42
C LEU A 118 27.92 -27.77 -2.79
N MET A 119 27.14 -26.83 -3.34
CA MET A 119 27.04 -25.47 -2.82
C MET A 119 26.31 -25.47 -1.47
N GLU A 120 25.31 -26.34 -1.30
CA GLU A 120 24.57 -26.46 -0.05
C GLU A 120 25.47 -26.94 1.10
N ILE A 121 26.26 -27.98 0.85
CA ILE A 121 27.20 -28.53 1.84
C ILE A 121 28.21 -27.46 2.26
N LEU A 122 28.81 -26.76 1.29
CA LEU A 122 29.78 -25.70 1.56
C LEU A 122 29.18 -24.55 2.39
N GLN A 123 27.95 -24.13 2.10
CA GLN A 123 27.30 -23.05 2.85
C GLN A 123 26.87 -23.49 4.25
N ASP A 124 26.47 -24.75 4.43
CA ASP A 124 26.19 -25.32 5.75
C ASP A 124 27.46 -25.36 6.62
N GLU A 125 28.59 -25.82 6.06
CA GLU A 125 29.88 -25.85 6.77
C GLU A 125 30.37 -24.45 7.15
N MET A 126 30.22 -23.47 6.25
CA MET A 126 30.59 -22.07 6.52
C MET A 126 29.70 -21.45 7.60
N LEU A 127 28.42 -21.84 7.68
CA LEU A 127 27.48 -21.37 8.69
C LEU A 127 27.77 -22.01 10.06
N GLU A 128 28.09 -23.30 10.09
CA GLU A 128 28.60 -23.97 11.29
C GLU A 128 29.93 -23.37 11.79
N ALA A 129 30.84 -23.04 10.86
CA ALA A 129 32.10 -22.38 11.19
C ALA A 129 31.89 -20.95 11.71
N ALA A 130 30.92 -20.21 11.15
CA ALA A 130 30.56 -18.87 11.61
C ALA A 130 29.94 -18.89 13.01
N LYS A 131 29.05 -19.86 13.30
CA LYS A 131 28.49 -20.10 14.64
C LYS A 131 29.57 -20.42 15.66
N LYS A 132 30.54 -21.27 15.31
CA LYS A 132 31.71 -21.58 16.16
C LYS A 132 32.59 -20.36 16.45
N ARG A 133 32.61 -19.37 15.56
CA ARG A 133 33.36 -18.11 15.72
C ARG A 133 32.58 -17.00 16.43
N GLY A 134 31.32 -17.25 16.81
CA GLY A 134 30.45 -16.24 17.45
C GLY A 134 30.03 -15.11 16.51
N MET A 135 30.18 -15.25 15.20
CA MET A 135 29.74 -14.23 14.22
C MET A 135 28.29 -14.42 13.75
N ARG A 136 27.54 -15.36 14.34
CA ARG A 136 26.08 -15.37 14.43
C ARG A 136 25.64 -16.48 15.40
#